data_AF-A0AAU0MC34-F1
#
_entry.id   AF-A0AAU0MC34-F1
#
_cell.length_a   1.000
_cell.length_b   1.000
_cell.length_c   1.000
_cell.angle_alpha   90.00
_cell.angle_beta   90.00
_cell.angle_gamma   90.00
#
_symmetry.space_group_name_H-M   'P 1'
#
loop_
_entity.id
_entity.type
_entity.pdbx_description
1 polymer ?
#
loop_
_entity_poly.entity_id
_entity_poly.type
_entity_poly.pdbx_seq_one_letter_code
_entity_poly.pdbx_strand_id
1 'polypeptide(L)' 'MSMHLQDWFFLNMWALWITGVVLALMIELLQRDRRGLACAAGCAIGAVVAAVAPATWWLPPVVAILAVWTFWMVLRPQRS' A
#
# COMPACT_ATOMS: atom_id res chain seq x y z
N MET A 1 28.71 -0.95 14.27
CA MET A 1 27.61 0.03 14.33
C MET A 1 26.31 -0.74 14.51
N SER A 2 25.69 -0.69 15.68
CA SER A 2 24.36 -1.28 15.91
C SER A 2 23.31 -0.31 15.38
N MET A 3 22.58 -0.69 14.33
CA MET A 3 21.48 0.10 13.81
C MET A 3 20.22 -0.21 14.61
N HIS A 4 19.57 0.81 15.19
CA HIS A 4 18.31 0.57 15.86
C HIS A 4 17.23 0.23 14.83
N LEU A 5 16.32 -0.65 15.23
CA LEU A 5 15.21 -1.12 14.39
C LEU A 5 14.32 0.04 13.92
N GLN A 6 14.21 1.08 14.75
CA GLN A 6 13.51 2.33 14.43
C GLN A 6 14.17 3.11 13.28
N ASP A 7 15.50 3.23 13.30
CA ASP A 7 16.25 3.90 12.23
C ASP A 7 16.10 3.14 10.91
N TRP A 8 16.12 1.80 10.99
CA TRP A 8 15.92 0.96 9.82
C TRP A 8 14.50 1.12 9.24
N PHE A 9 13.47 1.18 10.08
CA PHE A 9 12.09 1.42 9.62
C PHE A 9 11.91 2.78 8.97
N PHE A 10 12.56 3.82 9.52
CA PHE A 10 12.50 5.15 8.94
C PHE A 10 13.13 5.18 7.55
N LEU A 11 14.24 4.46 7.36
CA LEU A 11 14.94 4.36 6.08
C LEU A 11 14.27 3.41 5.08
N ASN A 12 13.52 2.41 5.56
CA ASN A 12 12.92 1.35 4.75
C ASN A 12 11.40 1.33 4.85
N MET A 13 10.76 2.50 4.99
CA MET A 13 9.31 2.59 5.12
C MET A 13 8.59 1.96 3.91
N TRP A 14 9.19 1.99 2.72
CA TRP A 14 8.70 1.32 1.51
C TRP A 14 8.52 -0.21 1.69
N ALA A 15 9.35 -0.87 2.49
CA ALA A 15 9.28 -2.32 2.71
C ALA A 15 8.02 -2.74 3.50
N LEU A 16 7.55 -1.88 4.41
CA LEU A 16 6.27 -2.07 5.10
C LEU A 16 5.11 -2.02 4.12
N TRP A 17 5.14 -1.07 3.19
CA TRP A 17 4.12 -0.94 2.15
C TRP A 17 4.10 -2.14 1.19
N ILE A 18 5.27 -2.65 0.80
CA ILE A 18 5.37 -3.88 0.00
C ILE A 18 4.79 -5.08 0.73
N THR A 19 5.06 -5.20 2.04
CA THR A 19 4.43 -6.24 2.86
C THR A 19 2.89 -6.13 2.80
N GLY A 20 2.36 -4.90 2.87
CA GLY A 20 0.93 -4.63 2.68
C GLY A 20 0.41 -5.09 1.31
N VAL A 21 1.16 -4.88 0.23
CA VAL A 21 0.80 -5.38 -1.12
C VAL A 21 0.68 -6.90 -1.11
N VAL A 22 1.69 -7.60 -0.60
CA VAL A 22 1.71 -9.07 -0.57
C VAL A 22 0.54 -9.61 0.24
N LEU A 23 0.28 -9.06 1.43
CA LEU A 23 -0.84 -9.48 2.27
C LEU A 23 -2.20 -9.21 1.60
N ALA A 24 -2.38 -8.05 0.98
CA ALA A 24 -3.61 -7.71 0.28
C ALA A 24 -3.86 -8.64 -0.93
N LEU A 25 -2.81 -9.00 -1.66
CA LEU A 25 -2.89 -9.99 -2.75
C LEU A 25 -3.20 -11.39 -2.23
N MET A 26 -2.63 -11.81 -1.10
CA MET A 26 -2.98 -13.09 -0.47
C MET A 26 -4.46 -13.11 -0.06
N ILE A 27 -4.97 -12.02 0.51
CA ILE A 27 -6.38 -11.87 0.87
C ILE A 27 -7.27 -11.94 -0.38
N GLU A 28 -6.90 -11.25 -1.46
CA GLU A 28 -7.60 -11.34 -2.75
C GLU A 28 -7.67 -12.79 -3.25
N LEU A 29 -6.56 -13.54 -3.21
CA LEU A 29 -6.53 -14.93 -3.65
C LEU A 29 -7.41 -15.85 -2.79
N LEU A 30 -7.49 -15.58 -1.49
CA LEU A 30 -8.29 -16.35 -0.53
C LEU A 30 -9.78 -16.04 -0.63
N GLN A 31 -10.15 -14.76 -0.77
CA GLN A 31 -11.55 -14.31 -0.72
C GLN A 31 -12.17 -14.11 -2.10
N ARG A 32 -11.35 -14.07 -3.17
CA ARG A 32 -11.75 -13.75 -4.54
C ARG A 32 -12.54 -12.44 -4.64
N ASP A 33 -12.29 -11.52 -3.71
CA ASP A 33 -13.02 -10.26 -3.57
C ASP A 33 -12.15 -9.09 -4.02
N ARG A 34 -12.59 -8.38 -5.06
CA ARG A 34 -11.89 -7.28 -5.77
C ARG A 34 -11.44 -6.12 -4.87
N ARG A 35 -11.91 -6.11 -3.62
CA ARG A 35 -11.47 -5.19 -2.57
C ARG A 35 -10.00 -5.38 -2.22
N GLY A 36 -9.50 -6.62 -2.25
CA GLY A 36 -8.10 -6.95 -1.99
C GLY A 36 -7.17 -6.29 -3.02
N LEU A 37 -7.57 -6.25 -4.29
CA LEU A 37 -6.88 -5.61 -5.40
C LEU A 37 -6.82 -4.10 -5.22
N ALA A 38 -7.92 -3.47 -4.79
CA ALA A 38 -7.92 -2.03 -4.50
C ALA A 38 -6.95 -1.69 -3.37
N CYS A 39 -6.93 -2.48 -2.30
CA CYS A 39 -5.97 -2.35 -1.20
C CYS A 39 -4.53 -2.60 -1.66
N ALA A 40 -4.28 -3.64 -2.46
CA ALA A 40 -2.96 -3.95 -3.01
C ALA A 40 -2.43 -2.82 -3.88
N ALA A 41 -3.27 -2.23 -4.74
CA ALA A 41 -2.91 -1.10 -5.57
C ALA A 41 -2.58 0.15 -4.73
N GLY A 42 -3.39 0.43 -3.70
CA GLY A 42 -3.10 1.52 -2.76
C GLY A 42 -1.78 1.33 -2.02
N CYS A 43 -1.50 0.12 -1.54
CA CYS A 43 -0.23 -0.20 -0.90
C CYS A 43 0.95 -0.10 -1.85
N ALA A 44 0.79 -0.50 -3.12
CA ALA A 44 1.84 -0.43 -4.12
C ALA A 44 2.22 1.03 -4.42
N ILE A 45 1.22 1.91 -4.56
CA ILE A 45 1.45 3.34 -4.74
C ILE A 45 2.10 3.94 -3.48
N GLY A 46 1.63 3.58 -2.29
CA GLY A 46 2.27 3.97 -1.03
C GLY A 46 3.75 3.57 -0.96
N ALA A 47 4.09 2.36 -1.43
CA ALA A 47 5.48 1.89 -1.50
C ALA A 47 6.34 2.74 -2.43
N VAL A 48 5.83 3.07 -3.62
CA VAL A 48 6.54 3.93 -4.59
C VAL A 48 6.77 5.31 -4.02
N VAL A 49 5.75 5.93 -3.41
CA VAL A 49 5.87 7.27 -2.80
C VAL A 49 6.86 7.25 -1.64
N ALA A 50 6.83 6.21 -0.80
CA ALA A 50 7.78 6.06 0.30
C ALA A 50 9.23 5.86 -0.19
N ALA A 51 9.42 5.24 -1.35
CA ALA A 51 10.74 5.07 -1.96
C ALA A 51 11.27 6.35 -2.62
N VAL A 52 10.40 7.13 -3.26
CA VAL A 52 10.79 8.36 -3.98
C VAL A 52 10.91 9.57 -3.06
N ALA A 53 10.06 9.67 -2.03
CA ALA A 53 10.01 10.79 -1.10
C ALA A 53 10.05 10.31 0.37
N PRO A 54 11.18 9.70 0.80
CA PRO A 54 11.29 9.11 2.15
C PRO A 54 11.21 10.14 3.28
N ALA A 55 11.58 11.41 3.02
CA ALA A 55 11.49 12.48 4.01
C ALA A 55 10.04 12.86 4.37
N THR A 56 9.08 12.58 3.49
CA THR A 56 7.66 12.91 3.69
C THR A 56 6.90 11.70 4.23
N TRP A 57 7.11 11.36 5.51
CA TRP A 57 6.51 10.18 6.13
C TRP A 57 4.96 10.14 6.09
N TRP A 58 4.31 11.31 6.05
CA TRP A 58 2.85 11.44 6.02
C TRP A 58 2.26 11.31 4.60
N LEU A 59 3.06 11.47 3.56
CA LEU A 59 2.57 11.49 2.18
C LEU A 59 2.16 10.09 1.67
N PRO A 60 2.95 9.01 1.89
CA PRO A 60 2.57 7.66 1.50
C PRO A 60 1.19 7.20 1.99
N PRO A 61 0.79 7.37 3.27
CA PRO A 61 -0.54 6.97 3.70
C PRO A 61 -1.66 7.79 3.05
N VAL A 62 -1.47 9.09 2.83
CA VAL A 62 -2.46 9.94 2.16
C VAL A 62 -2.68 9.47 0.72
N VAL A 63 -1.59 9.29 -0.04
CA VAL A 63 -1.69 8.85 -1.45
C VAL A 63 -2.24 7.43 -1.55
N ALA A 64 -1.84 6.54 -0.64
CA ALA A 64 -2.37 5.18 -0.59
C ALA A 64 -3.89 5.16 -0.37
N ILE A 65 -4.41 5.96 0.56
CA ILE A 65 -5.86 6.05 0.81
C ILE A 65 -6.60 6.55 -0.44
N LEU A 66 -6.10 7.62 -1.07
CA LEU A 66 -6.66 8.14 -2.32
C LEU A 66 -6.64 7.10 -3.45
N ALA A 67 -5.55 6.35 -3.55
CA ALA A 67 -5.42 5.24 -4.49
C ALA A 67 -6.45 4.14 -4.21
N VAL A 68 -6.56 3.64 -2.99
CA VAL A 68 -7.59 2.63 -2.64
C VAL A 68 -8.98 3.12 -3.04
N TRP A 69 -9.29 4.39 -2.73
CA TRP A 69 -10.60 4.96 -3.02
C TRP A 69 -10.89 5.07 -4.53
N THR A 70 -9.91 5.50 -5.32
CA THR A 70 -10.03 5.56 -6.79
C THR A 70 -10.16 4.17 -7.41
N PHE A 71 -9.31 3.21 -7.01
CA PHE A 71 -9.40 1.83 -7.47
C PHE A 71 -10.72 1.18 -7.06
N TRP A 72 -11.22 1.47 -5.87
CA TRP A 72 -12.54 1.01 -5.44
C TRP A 72 -13.65 1.51 -6.37
N MET A 73 -13.63 2.78 -6.73
CA MET A 73 -14.61 3.35 -7.66
C MET A 73 -14.56 2.70 -9.04
N VAL A 74 -13.37 2.40 -9.54
CA VAL A 74 -13.16 1.73 -10.84
C VAL A 74 -13.61 0.27 -10.79
N LEU A 75 -13.32 -0.44 -9.70
CA LEU A 75 -13.61 -1.87 -9.53
C LEU A 75 -15.03 -2.15 -9.04
N ARG A 76 -15.81 -1.11 -8.69
CA ARG A 76 -17.19 -1.26 -8.23
C ARG A 76 -17.99 -2.07 -9.26
N PRO A 77 -18.65 -3.17 -8.85
CA PRO A 77 -19.48 -3.95 -9.75
C PRO A 77 -20.62 -3.06 -10.26
N GLN A 78 -20.68 -2.86 -11.58
CA GLN A 78 -21.84 -2.30 -12.24
C GLN A 78 -22.99 -3.29 -12.04
N ARG A 79 -24.00 -2.90 -11.26
CA ARG A 79 -25.25 -3.67 -11.16
C ARG A 79 -25.94 -3.56 -12.53
N SER A 80 -25.70 -4.55 -13.39
CA SER A 80 -26.53 -4.84 -14.55
C SER A 80 -27.73 -5.68 -14.16
#